data_AF-A0A7X0SCC1-F1
#
_entry.id   AF-A0A7X0SCC1-F1
#
_cell.length_a   1.000
_cell.length_b   1.000
_cell.length_c   1.000
_cell.angle_alpha   90.00
_cell.angle_beta   90.00
_cell.angle_gamma   90.00
#
_symmetry.space_group_name_H-M   'P 1'
#
loop_
_entity.id
_entity.type
_entity.pdbx_description
1 polymer ?
#
loop_
_entity_poly.entity_id
_entity_poly.type
_entity_poly.pdbx_seq_one_letter_code
_entity_poly.pdbx_strand_id
1 'polypeptide(L)'
;MVISFMIINNYFDKKYIELTEDKLIFYRFFGNQTLELKKIRGAYMDDKYNIKILYGKKVKSYRVVNISEGDKPLLKVLIEILNNDKTVFFSENQNLSPWIFGCYIVPMTINNLMDFKSIYSCIFWIIIAIGMIISIYDATYYSNNIFIYNNNLIIVENRLGKNKEYYPNKDKYKFEYNISNYTYSFKPSKNKTIVIPSNITYPVYYKEKLVELYNISNNM
;
A
#
# COMPACT_ATOMS: atom_id res chain seq x y z
N MET A 1 -16.14 -10.01 19.99
CA MET A 1 -14.86 -9.94 20.71
C MET A 1 -14.77 -8.54 21.31
N VAL A 2 -14.77 -8.42 22.64
CA VAL A 2 -14.64 -7.13 23.33
C VAL A 2 -13.20 -6.67 23.11
N ILE A 3 -12.98 -5.52 22.46
CA ILE A 3 -11.62 -5.02 22.24
C ILE A 3 -11.11 -4.50 23.57
N SER A 4 -10.15 -5.24 24.13
CA SER A 4 -9.39 -4.82 25.30
C SER A 4 -8.53 -3.62 24.92
N PHE A 5 -8.62 -2.58 25.74
CA PHE A 5 -7.70 -1.45 25.74
C PHE A 5 -6.24 -1.94 25.64
N MET A 6 -5.47 -1.36 24.71
CA MET A 6 -4.05 -1.70 24.53
C MET A 6 -3.24 -0.42 24.35
N ILE A 7 -2.11 -0.34 25.04
CA ILE A 7 -1.10 0.72 24.87
C ILE A 7 0.21 0.05 24.45
N ILE A 8 0.87 0.62 23.45
CA ILE A 8 2.24 0.30 23.05
C ILE A 8 3.07 1.56 23.29
N ASN A 9 4.14 1.43 24.07
CA ASN A 9 5.02 2.53 24.42
C ASN A 9 6.25 2.58 23.51
N ASN A 10 6.82 3.78 23.39
CA ASN A 10 8.14 3.93 22.80
C ASN A 10 9.24 3.58 23.81
N TYR A 11 10.50 3.64 23.37
CA TYR A 11 11.69 3.38 24.18
C TYR A 11 11.82 4.28 25.43
N PHE A 12 11.11 5.41 25.47
CA PHE A 12 11.09 6.34 26.61
C PHE A 12 9.83 6.19 27.47
N ASP A 13 9.15 5.03 27.40
CA ASP A 13 7.92 4.71 28.12
C ASP A 13 6.77 5.70 27.90
N LYS A 14 6.79 6.44 26.78
CA LYS A 14 5.68 7.31 26.38
C LYS A 14 4.74 6.54 25.46
N LYS A 15 3.43 6.77 25.62
CA LYS A 15 2.40 6.24 24.72
C LYS A 15 2.78 6.52 23.27
N TYR A 16 2.82 5.47 22.46
CA TYR A 16 3.19 5.55 21.06
C TYR A 16 2.05 5.11 20.14
N ILE A 17 1.38 4.02 20.52
CA ILE A 17 0.14 3.56 19.90
C ILE A 17 -0.86 3.26 21.02
N GLU A 18 -2.12 3.65 20.84
CA GLU A 18 -3.19 3.34 21.76
C GLU A 18 -4.41 2.84 20.98
N LEU A 19 -4.89 1.67 21.38
CA LEU A 19 -6.12 1.06 20.91
C LEU A 19 -7.15 1.18 22.02
N THR A 20 -8.25 1.84 21.69
CA THR A 20 -9.45 2.01 22.53
C THR A 20 -10.59 1.20 21.94
N GLU A 21 -11.78 1.28 22.54
CA GLU A 21 -12.97 0.57 22.03
C GLU A 21 -13.39 1.02 20.63
N ASP A 22 -13.21 2.30 20.30
CA ASP A 22 -13.71 2.89 19.04
C ASP A 22 -12.60 3.46 18.16
N LYS A 23 -11.38 3.68 18.69
CA LYS A 23 -10.29 4.36 17.99
C LYS A 23 -8.93 3.67 18.12
N LEU A 24 -8.13 3.86 17.07
CA LEU A 24 -6.70 3.62 17.06
C LEU A 24 -5.98 4.97 16.95
N ILE A 25 -5.07 5.25 17.88
CA ILE A 25 -4.36 6.53 17.99
C ILE A 25 -2.86 6.27 17.85
N PHE A 26 -2.22 7.01 16.94
CA PHE A 26 -0.77 7.06 16.81
C PHE A 26 -0.27 8.39 17.35
N TYR A 27 0.54 8.34 18.40
CA TYR A 27 1.15 9.50 19.02
C TYR A 27 2.41 9.89 18.25
N ARG A 28 2.51 11.15 17.81
CA ARG A 28 3.66 11.68 17.06
C ARG A 28 4.02 13.06 17.57
N PHE A 29 5.28 13.45 17.35
CA PHE A 29 5.79 14.76 17.75
C PHE A 29 5.00 15.92 17.12
N PHE A 30 4.62 15.79 15.85
CA PHE A 30 3.85 16.81 15.11
C PHE A 30 2.33 16.57 15.11
N GLY A 31 1.81 16.03 16.21
CA GLY A 31 0.38 15.83 16.42
C GLY A 31 -0.10 14.39 16.22
N ASN A 32 -1.13 14.04 16.97
CA ASN A 32 -1.65 12.68 17.03
C ASN A 32 -2.51 12.37 15.80
N GLN A 33 -2.39 11.15 15.29
CA GLN A 33 -3.23 10.66 14.20
C GLN A 33 -4.24 9.66 14.76
N THR A 34 -5.52 9.99 14.64
CA THR A 34 -6.62 9.15 15.15
C THR A 34 -7.39 8.52 14.00
N LEU A 35 -7.70 7.23 14.13
CA LEU A 35 -8.50 6.44 13.20
C LEU A 35 -9.69 5.84 13.95
N GLU A 36 -10.89 5.96 13.37
CA GLU A 36 -12.05 5.22 13.87
C GLU A 36 -11.94 3.74 13.46
N LEU A 37 -12.06 2.82 14.42
CA LEU A 37 -11.92 1.38 14.18
C LEU A 37 -12.95 0.86 13.17
N LYS A 38 -14.19 1.35 13.22
CA LYS A 38 -15.26 0.97 12.27
C LYS A 38 -14.93 1.26 10.80
N LYS A 39 -13.96 2.14 10.52
CA LYS A 39 -13.52 2.48 9.16
C LYS A 39 -12.30 1.67 8.72
N ILE A 40 -11.66 0.94 9.65
CA ILE A 40 -10.55 0.04 9.34
C ILE A 40 -11.13 -1.26 8.79
N ARG A 41 -10.69 -1.62 7.59
CA ARG A 41 -11.11 -2.85 6.89
C ARG A 41 -10.04 -3.95 6.97
N GLY A 42 -8.82 -3.59 7.34
CA GLY A 42 -7.71 -4.53 7.51
C GLY A 42 -6.40 -3.78 7.75
N ALA A 43 -5.39 -4.50 8.21
CA ALA A 43 -4.06 -3.96 8.46
C ALA A 43 -2.97 -5.02 8.18
N TYR A 44 -1.75 -4.60 7.90
CA TYR A 44 -0.60 -5.50 7.90
C TYR A 44 0.66 -4.74 8.30
N MET A 45 1.69 -5.48 8.70
CA MET A 45 3.00 -4.94 9.06
C MET A 45 4.09 -5.67 8.29
N ASP A 46 5.03 -4.92 7.71
CA ASP A 46 6.20 -5.48 7.03
C ASP A 46 7.38 -5.74 8.01
N ASP A 47 8.45 -6.34 7.49
CA ASP A 47 9.72 -6.60 8.22
C ASP A 47 10.48 -5.33 8.63
N LYS A 48 10.12 -4.17 8.09
CA LYS A 48 10.65 -2.85 8.42
C LYS A 48 9.77 -2.10 9.42
N TYR A 49 8.81 -2.77 10.04
CA TYR A 49 7.87 -2.20 11.01
C TYR A 49 7.03 -1.04 10.44
N ASN A 50 6.71 -1.08 9.14
CA ASN A 50 5.69 -0.22 8.56
C ASN A 50 4.33 -0.90 8.70
N ILE A 51 3.45 -0.30 9.48
CA ILE A 51 2.05 -0.68 9.59
C ILE A 51 1.27 0.01 8.46
N LYS A 52 0.65 -0.78 7.60
CA LYS A 52 -0.29 -0.31 6.58
C LYS A 52 -1.70 -0.65 6.99
N ILE A 53 -2.61 0.31 6.89
CA ILE A 53 -4.01 0.20 7.30
C ILE A 53 -4.91 0.56 6.12
N LEU A 54 -5.82 -0.35 5.75
CA LEU A 54 -6.90 -0.05 4.81
C LEU A 54 -8.01 0.68 5.57
N TYR A 55 -8.08 1.99 5.39
CA TYR A 55 -9.03 2.89 6.04
C TYR A 55 -10.05 3.39 5.01
N GLY A 56 -11.25 2.81 5.02
CA GLY A 56 -12.26 3.02 3.98
C GLY A 56 -11.74 2.62 2.60
N LYS A 57 -11.56 3.60 1.71
CA LYS A 57 -11.00 3.42 0.36
C LYS A 57 -9.55 3.88 0.24
N LYS A 58 -8.83 4.08 1.34
CA LYS A 58 -7.45 4.59 1.31
C LYS A 58 -6.54 3.70 2.13
N VAL A 59 -5.30 3.55 1.70
CA VAL A 59 -4.25 2.95 2.50
C VAL A 59 -3.51 4.06 3.24
N LYS A 60 -3.35 3.90 4.55
CA LYS A 60 -2.52 4.77 5.39
C LYS A 60 -1.30 3.98 5.86
N SER A 61 -0.13 4.61 5.78
CA SER A 61 1.15 3.99 6.17
C SER A 61 1.72 4.68 7.41
N TYR A 62 2.13 3.87 8.38
CA TYR A 62 2.66 4.28 9.66
C TYR A 62 3.98 3.56 9.89
N ARG A 63 5.09 4.29 9.82
CA ARG A 63 6.38 3.75 10.22
C ARG A 63 6.46 3.78 11.74
N VAL A 64 6.72 2.62 12.33
CA VAL A 64 6.77 2.44 13.78
C VAL A 64 8.20 2.11 14.14
N VAL A 65 8.86 3.02 14.85
CA VAL A 65 10.27 2.91 15.25
C VAL A 65 10.40 3.16 16.73
N ASN A 66 11.47 2.64 17.34
CA ASN A 66 11.82 2.88 18.75
C ASN A 66 10.72 2.45 19.74
N ILE A 67 10.14 1.26 19.56
CA ILE A 67 9.24 0.64 20.54
C ILE A 67 10.05 0.05 21.70
N SER A 68 9.50 0.11 22.91
CA SER A 68 10.05 -0.59 24.07
C SER A 68 10.12 -2.10 23.82
N GLU A 69 11.24 -2.76 24.15
CA GLU A 69 11.44 -4.19 23.85
C GLU A 69 10.30 -5.08 24.37
N GLY A 70 9.78 -4.79 25.56
CA GLY A 70 8.67 -5.52 26.17
C GLY A 70 7.34 -5.40 25.39
N ASP A 71 7.16 -4.31 24.65
CA ASP A 71 5.92 -3.99 23.93
C ASP A 71 5.95 -4.43 22.46
N LYS A 72 7.10 -4.88 21.93
CA LYS A 72 7.20 -5.39 20.54
C LYS A 72 6.19 -6.51 20.23
N PRO A 73 5.95 -7.50 21.12
CA PRO A 73 4.94 -8.53 20.88
C PRO A 73 3.52 -7.97 20.71
N LEU A 74 3.20 -6.82 21.31
CA LEU A 74 1.88 -6.19 21.21
C LEU A 74 1.57 -5.70 19.80
N LEU A 75 2.59 -5.44 18.96
CA LEU A 75 2.37 -5.12 17.54
C LEU A 75 1.70 -6.27 16.80
N LYS A 76 2.11 -7.51 17.09
CA LYS A 76 1.46 -8.69 16.50
C LYS A 76 -0.01 -8.71 16.88
N VAL A 77 -0.29 -8.58 18.18
CA VAL A 77 -1.65 -8.60 18.74
C VAL A 77 -2.50 -7.47 18.15
N LEU A 78 -1.94 -6.26 18.02
CA LEU A 78 -2.60 -5.14 17.37
C LEU A 78 -3.02 -5.48 15.94
N ILE A 79 -2.10 -5.99 15.11
CA ILE A 79 -2.41 -6.34 13.73
C ILE A 79 -3.46 -7.46 13.68
N GLU A 80 -3.39 -8.46 14.55
CA GLU A 80 -4.39 -9.54 14.62
C GLU A 80 -5.78 -9.00 14.99
N ILE A 81 -5.89 -8.11 15.99
CA ILE A 81 -7.16 -7.48 16.38
C ILE A 81 -7.75 -6.66 15.22
N LEU A 82 -6.91 -5.90 14.51
CA LEU A 82 -7.34 -5.08 13.36
C LEU A 82 -7.79 -5.91 12.15
N ASN A 83 -7.55 -7.23 12.16
CA ASN A 83 -7.92 -8.16 11.09
C ASN A 83 -8.83 -9.30 11.57
N ASN A 84 -9.68 -9.07 12.57
CA ASN A 84 -10.52 -10.13 13.16
C ASN A 84 -11.35 -10.93 12.14
N ASP A 85 -11.78 -10.31 11.05
CA ASP A 85 -12.58 -11.00 10.02
C ASP A 85 -11.72 -11.86 9.07
N LYS A 86 -10.37 -11.81 9.15
CA LYS A 86 -9.40 -12.53 8.29
C LYS A 86 -9.62 -12.40 6.78
N THR A 87 -10.45 -11.47 6.35
CA THR A 87 -11.04 -11.41 5.01
C THR A 87 -10.38 -10.41 4.09
N VAL A 88 -9.31 -9.72 4.55
CA VAL A 88 -8.75 -8.60 3.81
C VAL A 88 -7.24 -8.68 3.84
N PHE A 89 -6.66 -9.27 2.80
CA PHE A 89 -5.29 -8.95 2.44
C PHE A 89 -5.34 -7.89 1.33
N PHE A 90 -4.59 -6.81 1.50
CA PHE A 90 -4.61 -5.70 0.55
C PHE A 90 -3.23 -5.21 0.13
N SER A 91 -3.13 -4.70 -1.09
CA SER A 91 -1.94 -4.02 -1.59
C SER A 91 -2.35 -2.76 -2.34
N GLU A 92 -1.57 -1.70 -2.13
CA GLU A 92 -1.65 -0.47 -2.91
C GLU A 92 -0.48 -0.44 -3.88
N ASN A 93 -0.76 -0.08 -5.13
CA ASN A 93 0.30 0.07 -6.12
C ASN A 93 1.21 1.25 -5.75
N GLN A 94 2.48 0.96 -5.47
CA GLN A 94 3.46 1.98 -5.10
C GLN A 94 3.97 2.67 -6.37
N ASN A 95 3.28 3.70 -6.83
CA ASN A 95 3.87 4.62 -7.78
C ASN A 95 4.51 5.80 -7.04
N LEU A 96 5.67 6.23 -7.54
CA LEU A 96 6.37 7.42 -7.08
C LEU A 96 5.41 8.61 -7.01
N SER A 97 5.52 9.38 -5.92
CA SER A 97 4.74 10.61 -5.72
C SER A 97 4.96 11.54 -6.92
N PRO A 98 3.89 11.90 -7.67
CA PRO A 98 4.01 12.80 -8.82
C PRO A 98 4.57 14.18 -8.44
N TRP A 99 4.49 14.55 -7.16
CA TRP A 99 4.96 15.82 -6.61
C TRP A 99 6.49 15.98 -6.66
N ILE A 100 7.25 14.89 -6.47
CA ILE A 100 8.72 14.94 -6.56
C ILE A 100 9.13 15.29 -8.00
N PHE A 101 8.41 14.76 -8.98
CA PHE A 101 8.59 15.08 -10.39
C PHE A 101 8.14 16.51 -10.72
N GLY A 102 6.97 16.93 -10.20
CA GLY A 102 6.40 18.26 -10.42
C GLY A 102 7.24 19.40 -9.82
N CYS A 103 7.75 19.25 -8.60
CA CYS A 103 8.49 20.33 -7.92
C CYS A 103 9.95 20.46 -8.37
N TYR A 104 10.56 19.40 -8.88
CA TYR A 104 11.98 19.42 -9.25
C TYR A 104 12.19 19.53 -10.77
N ILE A 105 11.42 18.80 -11.56
CA ILE A 105 11.69 18.62 -12.99
C ILE A 105 10.93 19.66 -13.84
N VAL A 106 9.72 20.07 -13.43
CA VAL A 106 8.94 21.09 -14.17
C VAL A 106 9.66 22.46 -14.15
N PRO A 107 10.14 22.99 -13.01
CA PRO A 107 10.90 24.23 -13.00
C PRO A 107 12.20 24.13 -13.79
N MET A 108 12.90 22.98 -13.73
CA MET A 108 14.12 22.75 -14.52
C MET A 108 13.82 22.72 -16.03
N THR A 109 12.70 22.14 -16.44
CA THR A 109 12.27 22.10 -17.84
C THR A 109 11.85 23.49 -18.32
N ILE A 110 11.11 24.25 -17.52
CA ILE A 110 10.72 25.64 -17.83
C ILE A 110 11.95 26.55 -17.90
N ASN A 111 12.88 26.43 -16.95
CA ASN A 111 14.10 27.23 -16.91
C ASN A 111 14.96 26.98 -18.16
N ASN A 112 15.09 25.71 -18.56
CA ASN A 112 15.73 25.39 -19.82
C ASN A 112 14.92 25.95 -21.01
N LEU A 113 13.57 25.85 -20.98
CA LEU A 113 12.68 26.39 -22.03
C LEU A 113 12.84 27.88 -22.32
N MET A 114 13.28 28.68 -21.33
CA MET A 114 13.46 30.12 -21.48
C MET A 114 14.82 30.51 -22.10
N ASP A 115 15.82 29.62 -22.13
CA ASP A 115 17.22 29.93 -22.48
C ASP A 115 17.71 29.36 -23.83
N PHE A 116 16.82 28.91 -24.72
CA PHE A 116 17.27 28.20 -25.92
C PHE A 116 17.76 29.08 -27.06
N LYS A 117 18.83 28.61 -27.71
CA LYS A 117 19.38 29.15 -28.97
C LYS A 117 19.02 28.34 -30.21
N SER A 118 18.34 27.19 -30.08
CA SER A 118 18.10 26.26 -31.19
C SER A 118 16.75 25.55 -31.09
N ILE A 119 16.09 25.38 -32.25
CA ILE A 119 14.79 24.71 -32.39
C ILE A 119 14.83 23.24 -31.98
N TYR A 120 15.98 22.58 -32.14
CA TYR A 120 16.18 21.18 -31.73
C TYR A 120 16.16 21.02 -30.21
N SER A 121 16.65 22.02 -29.46
CA SER A 121 16.56 22.03 -28.00
C SER A 121 15.11 22.17 -27.55
N CYS A 122 14.34 23.06 -28.19
CA CYS A 122 12.92 23.23 -27.91
C CYS A 122 12.13 21.92 -28.10
N ILE A 123 12.36 21.23 -29.22
CA ILE A 123 11.73 19.92 -29.50
C ILE A 123 12.09 18.87 -28.44
N PHE A 124 13.37 18.77 -28.05
CA PHE A 124 13.83 17.83 -27.03
C PHE A 124 13.10 18.02 -25.69
N TRP A 125 13.00 19.26 -25.22
CA TRP A 125 12.37 19.57 -23.94
C TRP A 125 10.84 19.42 -23.96
N ILE A 126 10.18 19.65 -25.11
CA ILE A 126 8.76 19.35 -25.29
C ILE A 126 8.48 17.85 -25.17
N ILE A 127 9.31 16.99 -25.77
CA ILE A 127 9.18 15.53 -25.67
C ILE A 127 9.31 15.08 -24.20
N ILE A 128 10.30 15.63 -23.50
CA ILE A 128 10.53 15.41 -22.06
C ILE A 128 9.30 15.82 -21.24
N ALA A 129 8.70 16.98 -21.51
CA ALA A 129 7.49 17.46 -20.84
C ALA A 129 6.25 16.57 -21.09
N ILE A 130 6.02 16.14 -22.33
CA ILE A 130 4.91 15.23 -22.68
C ILE A 130 5.08 13.88 -21.97
N GLY A 131 6.29 13.32 -22.01
CA GLY A 131 6.62 12.08 -21.29
C GLY A 131 6.36 12.18 -19.78
N MET A 132 6.59 13.36 -19.19
CA MET A 132 6.27 13.63 -17.79
C MET A 132 4.77 13.70 -17.51
N ILE A 133 3.99 14.39 -18.35
CA ILE A 133 2.53 14.47 -18.18
C ILE A 133 1.91 13.07 -18.23
N ILE A 134 2.36 12.24 -19.18
CA ILE A 134 1.93 10.84 -19.28
C ILE A 134 2.32 10.06 -18.02
N SER A 135 3.56 10.22 -17.54
CA SER A 135 4.05 9.54 -16.34
C SER A 135 3.31 9.96 -15.06
N ILE A 136 2.98 11.25 -14.93
CA ILE A 136 2.18 11.79 -13.82
C ILE A 136 0.76 11.23 -13.89
N TYR A 137 0.11 11.31 -15.05
CA TYR A 137 -1.24 10.79 -15.25
C TYR A 137 -1.31 9.30 -14.90
N ASP A 138 -0.36 8.52 -15.42
CA ASP A 138 -0.18 7.12 -15.08
C ASP A 138 0.02 6.94 -13.56
N ALA A 139 0.94 7.67 -12.92
CA ALA A 139 1.19 7.57 -11.49
C ALA A 139 -0.06 7.86 -10.63
N THR A 140 -0.83 8.92 -10.92
CA THR A 140 -2.08 9.25 -10.23
C THR A 140 -3.20 8.25 -10.47
N TYR A 141 -3.36 7.75 -11.70
CA TYR A 141 -4.44 6.83 -12.03
C TYR A 141 -4.22 5.45 -11.38
N TYR A 142 -2.97 4.95 -11.32
CA TYR A 142 -2.70 3.60 -10.78
C TYR A 142 -2.36 3.53 -9.30
N SER A 143 -1.93 4.63 -8.66
CA SER A 143 -1.76 4.69 -7.19
C SER A 143 -3.08 4.52 -6.41
N ASN A 144 -4.20 4.44 -7.14
CA ASN A 144 -5.56 4.39 -6.59
C ASN A 144 -6.21 3.00 -6.64
N ASN A 145 -5.49 1.94 -7.03
CA ASN A 145 -6.02 0.58 -7.02
C ASN A 145 -5.63 -0.13 -5.73
N ILE A 146 -6.64 -0.63 -5.00
CA ILE A 146 -6.49 -1.47 -3.82
C ILE A 146 -6.93 -2.86 -4.22
N PHE A 147 -6.00 -3.80 -4.17
CA PHE A 147 -6.33 -5.21 -4.26
C PHE A 147 -6.91 -5.66 -2.94
N ILE A 148 -8.04 -6.35 -2.92
CA ILE A 148 -8.66 -6.92 -1.73
C ILE A 148 -9.03 -8.35 -2.09
N TYR A 149 -8.47 -9.31 -1.39
CA TYR A 149 -8.89 -10.69 -1.55
C TYR A 149 -9.84 -11.09 -0.45
N ASN A 150 -10.99 -11.62 -0.84
CA ASN A 150 -11.95 -12.23 0.07
C ASN A 150 -12.18 -13.68 -0.38
N ASN A 151 -11.57 -14.64 0.33
CA ASN A 151 -11.69 -16.11 0.28
C ASN A 151 -11.82 -16.82 -1.08
N ASN A 152 -12.71 -16.37 -1.97
CA ASN A 152 -13.01 -16.95 -3.29
C ASN A 152 -12.95 -15.94 -4.44
N LEU A 153 -12.69 -14.66 -4.18
CA LEU A 153 -12.62 -13.62 -5.20
C LEU A 153 -11.59 -12.54 -4.85
N ILE A 154 -11.06 -11.95 -5.91
CA ILE A 154 -10.12 -10.84 -5.89
C ILE A 154 -10.90 -9.59 -6.33
N ILE A 155 -11.02 -8.60 -5.45
CA ILE A 155 -11.59 -7.29 -5.77
C ILE A 155 -10.44 -6.31 -6.02
N VAL A 156 -10.42 -5.70 -7.19
CA VAL A 156 -9.61 -4.51 -7.45
C VAL A 156 -10.52 -3.30 -7.28
N GLU A 157 -10.42 -2.66 -6.11
CA GLU A 157 -11.12 -1.42 -5.83
C GLU A 157 -10.34 -0.24 -6.38
N ASN A 158 -11.00 0.62 -7.16
CA ASN A 158 -10.44 1.90 -7.57
C ASN A 158 -11.03 3.00 -6.70
N ARG A 159 -10.19 3.89 -6.14
CA ARG A 159 -10.66 5.02 -5.32
C ARG A 159 -11.69 5.91 -6.01
N LEU A 160 -11.63 6.01 -7.35
CA LEU A 160 -12.43 6.91 -8.19
C LEU A 160 -13.39 6.19 -9.15
N GLY A 161 -13.39 4.85 -9.17
CA GLY A 161 -14.05 4.07 -10.23
C GLY A 161 -14.90 2.90 -9.74
N LYS A 162 -15.41 2.12 -10.69
CA LYS A 162 -16.10 0.86 -10.41
C LYS A 162 -15.09 -0.21 -9.97
N ASN A 163 -15.47 -0.99 -8.97
CA ASN A 163 -14.72 -2.16 -8.55
C ASN A 163 -14.71 -3.20 -9.68
N LYS A 164 -13.61 -3.94 -9.80
CA LYS A 164 -13.53 -5.13 -10.65
C LYS A 164 -13.35 -6.35 -9.79
N GLU A 165 -14.11 -7.39 -10.07
CA GLU A 165 -13.98 -8.68 -9.41
C GLU A 165 -13.28 -9.65 -10.36
N TYR A 166 -12.42 -10.47 -9.80
CA TYR A 166 -11.71 -11.55 -10.49
C TYR A 166 -11.89 -12.83 -9.68
N TYR A 167 -12.24 -13.90 -10.37
CA TYR A 167 -12.51 -15.20 -9.78
C TYR A 167 -11.34 -16.15 -10.10
N PRO A 168 -10.60 -16.60 -9.07
CA PRO A 168 -9.42 -17.44 -9.21
C PRO A 168 -9.54 -18.63 -10.18
N ASN A 169 -10.72 -19.25 -10.21
CA ASN A 169 -10.97 -20.47 -10.99
C ASN A 169 -11.77 -20.25 -12.29
N LYS A 170 -12.10 -19.00 -12.64
CA LYS A 170 -12.94 -18.69 -13.82
C LYS A 170 -12.29 -17.70 -14.77
N ASP A 171 -11.60 -16.71 -14.25
CA ASP A 171 -10.99 -15.66 -15.07
C ASP A 171 -9.57 -16.02 -15.47
N LYS A 172 -9.18 -15.69 -16.71
CA LYS A 172 -7.77 -15.77 -17.13
C LYS A 172 -6.97 -14.65 -16.44
N TYR A 173 -6.26 -14.97 -15.38
CA TYR A 173 -5.22 -14.13 -14.79
C TYR A 173 -3.97 -14.96 -14.52
N LYS A 174 -2.84 -14.27 -14.31
CA LYS A 174 -1.57 -14.91 -13.93
C LYS A 174 -1.09 -14.31 -12.62
N PHE A 175 -0.75 -15.16 -11.66
CA PHE A 175 -0.09 -14.80 -10.42
C PHE A 175 1.36 -15.29 -10.47
N GLU A 176 2.29 -14.34 -10.56
CA GLU A 176 3.72 -14.63 -10.68
C GLU A 176 4.46 -14.23 -9.42
N TYR A 177 5.46 -15.02 -9.02
CA TYR A 177 6.40 -14.64 -7.96
C TYR A 177 7.72 -14.19 -8.58
N ASN A 178 8.18 -13.00 -8.22
CA ASN A 178 9.48 -12.47 -8.61
C ASN A 178 10.48 -12.67 -7.45
N ILE A 179 11.43 -13.57 -7.67
CA ILE A 179 12.46 -13.95 -6.69
C ILE A 179 13.41 -12.77 -6.41
N SER A 180 13.81 -12.00 -7.43
CA SER A 180 14.78 -10.91 -7.29
C SER A 180 14.28 -9.80 -6.37
N ASN A 181 12.97 -9.52 -6.42
CA ASN A 181 12.36 -8.42 -5.69
C ASN A 181 11.47 -8.87 -4.53
N TYR A 182 11.38 -10.19 -4.27
CA TYR A 182 10.52 -10.75 -3.23
C TYR A 182 9.08 -10.20 -3.31
N THR A 183 8.46 -10.30 -4.48
CA THR A 183 7.13 -9.73 -4.74
C THR A 183 6.26 -10.68 -5.53
N TYR A 184 4.96 -10.68 -5.24
CA TYR A 184 3.94 -11.30 -6.07
C TYR A 184 3.37 -10.28 -7.04
N SER A 185 3.01 -10.74 -8.23
CA SER A 185 2.51 -9.94 -9.34
C SER A 185 1.21 -10.54 -9.85
N PHE A 186 0.11 -9.82 -9.66
CA PHE A 186 -1.19 -10.19 -10.23
C PHE A 186 -1.39 -9.49 -11.58
N LYS A 187 -1.49 -10.27 -12.65
CA LYS A 187 -1.70 -9.83 -14.04
C LYS A 187 -3.05 -10.31 -14.55
N PRO A 188 -4.11 -9.49 -14.48
CA PRO A 188 -5.35 -9.80 -15.18
C PRO A 188 -5.16 -9.61 -16.70
N SER A 189 -5.72 -10.50 -17.52
CA SER A 189 -5.39 -10.76 -18.96
C SER A 189 -5.14 -9.58 -19.93
N LYS A 190 -5.41 -8.32 -19.56
CA LYS A 190 -5.13 -7.12 -20.37
C LYS A 190 -4.71 -5.86 -19.59
N ASN A 191 -4.59 -5.89 -18.25
CA ASN A 191 -4.30 -4.70 -17.44
C ASN A 191 -2.99 -4.83 -16.63
N LYS A 192 -2.46 -3.67 -16.20
CA LYS A 192 -1.17 -3.52 -15.49
C LYS A 192 -1.10 -4.37 -14.20
N THR A 193 0.10 -4.89 -13.95
CA THR A 193 0.48 -5.75 -12.81
C THR A 193 0.24 -5.07 -11.47
N ILE A 194 -0.50 -5.72 -10.56
CA ILE A 194 -0.55 -5.32 -9.15
C ILE A 194 0.58 -6.04 -8.41
N VAL A 195 1.46 -5.25 -7.80
CA VAL A 195 2.60 -5.76 -7.03
C VAL A 195 2.19 -5.89 -5.57
N ILE A 196 2.40 -7.07 -4.99
CA ILE A 196 2.14 -7.37 -3.59
C ILE A 196 3.48 -7.73 -2.94
N PRO A 197 3.89 -7.01 -1.88
CA PRO A 197 5.13 -7.33 -1.16
C PRO A 197 5.02 -8.69 -0.45
N SER A 198 6.06 -9.52 -0.51
CA SER A 198 6.11 -10.78 0.26
C SER A 198 6.70 -10.62 1.67
N ASN A 199 7.34 -9.48 1.96
CA ASN A 199 7.99 -9.18 3.25
C ASN A 199 7.00 -8.79 4.37
N ILE A 200 5.76 -9.29 4.31
CA ILE A 200 4.73 -9.04 5.33
C ILE A 200 5.01 -9.94 6.55
N THR A 201 5.26 -9.34 7.70
CA THR A 201 5.50 -10.04 8.96
C THR A 201 4.19 -10.45 9.62
N TYR A 202 3.22 -9.53 9.68
CA TYR A 202 1.89 -9.78 10.23
C TYR A 202 0.78 -9.22 9.33
N PRO A 203 -0.41 -9.86 9.32
CA PRO A 203 -0.69 -11.12 10.00
C PRO A 203 -0.06 -12.30 9.24
N VAL A 204 0.29 -13.38 9.96
CA VAL A 204 1.04 -14.52 9.39
C VAL A 204 0.29 -15.18 8.23
N TYR A 205 -1.04 -15.28 8.35
CA TYR A 205 -1.92 -15.86 7.32
C TYR A 205 -1.82 -15.14 5.96
N TYR A 206 -1.33 -13.89 5.91
CA TYR A 206 -1.19 -13.14 4.66
C TYR A 206 -0.26 -13.89 3.70
N LYS A 207 0.89 -14.37 4.19
CA LYS A 207 1.87 -15.12 3.40
C LYS A 207 1.29 -16.44 2.88
N GLU A 208 0.59 -17.16 3.76
CA GLU A 208 -0.07 -18.43 3.42
C GLU A 208 -1.07 -18.24 2.26
N LYS A 209 -1.87 -17.16 2.30
CA LYS A 209 -2.84 -16.84 1.25
C LYS A 209 -2.19 -16.46 -0.08
N LEU A 210 -1.04 -15.77 -0.07
CA LEU A 210 -0.32 -15.49 -1.31
C LEU A 210 0.23 -16.75 -1.97
N VAL A 211 0.71 -17.71 -1.17
CA VAL A 211 1.16 -19.02 -1.65
C VAL A 211 -0.01 -19.82 -2.22
N GLU A 212 -1.16 -19.84 -1.54
CA GLU A 212 -2.38 -20.50 -2.02
C GLU A 212 -2.79 -19.98 -3.41
N LEU A 213 -2.82 -18.66 -3.59
CA LEU A 213 -3.17 -18.03 -4.86
C LEU A 213 -2.15 -18.27 -5.97
N TYR A 214 -0.87 -18.33 -5.61
CA TYR A 214 0.18 -18.70 -6.55
C TYR A 214 -0.02 -20.14 -7.06
N ASN A 215 -0.31 -21.08 -6.17
CA ASN A 215 -0.53 -22.49 -6.54
C ASN A 215 -1.77 -22.65 -7.41
N ILE A 216 -2.89 -22.04 -7.03
CA ILE A 216 -4.14 -22.04 -7.83
C ILE A 216 -3.88 -21.51 -9.24
N SER A 217 -3.16 -20.38 -9.36
CA SER A 217 -2.88 -19.78 -10.67
C SER A 217 -1.97 -20.62 -11.57
N ASN A 218 -1.17 -21.52 -11.00
CA ASN A 218 -0.13 -22.27 -11.73
C ASN A 218 -0.42 -23.78 -11.77
N ASN A 219 -1.59 -24.23 -11.31
CA ASN A 219 -1.98 -25.65 -11.23
C ASN A 219 -0.94 -26.52 -10.48
N MET A 220 -0.40 -26.01 -9.38
CA MET A 220 0.53 -26.73 -8.49
C MET A 220 -0.16 -27.32 -7.28
#